data_AF-A0A822H814-F1
#
_entry.id   AF-A0A822H814-F1
#
_cell.length_a   1.000
_cell.length_b   1.000
_cell.length_c   1.000
_cell.angle_alpha   90.00
_cell.angle_beta   90.00
_cell.angle_gamma   90.00
#
_symmetry.space_group_name_H-M   'P 1'
#
loop_
_entity.id
_entity.type
_entity.pdbx_description
1 polymer ?
#
loop_
_entity_poly.entity_id
_entity_poly.type
_entity_poly.pdbx_seq_one_letter_code
_entity_poly.pdbx_strand_id
1 'polypeptide(L)' 'INITSDDTKRTSTGYTRHQLLELEKEFAFSKYLTCKRRIELAQSLLLTER' A
#
# COMPACT_ATOMS: atom_id res chain seq x y z
N ILE A 1 19.22 9.11 -0.43
CA ILE A 1 19.08 8.88 -1.89
C ILE A 1 17.60 8.68 -2.16
N ASN A 2 16.95 9.66 -2.78
CA ASN A 2 15.52 9.61 -3.13
C ASN A 2 15.43 9.14 -4.59
N ILE A 3 15.05 7.89 -4.82
CA ILE A 3 14.87 7.34 -6.16
C ILE A 3 13.42 7.61 -6.58
N THR A 4 13.24 8.64 -7.41
CA THR A 4 12.10 8.75 -8.33
C THR A 4 12.44 7.96 -9.58
N SER A 5 11.64 6.94 -9.91
CA SER A 5 11.74 6.25 -11.20
C SER A 5 10.35 5.89 -11.67
N ASP A 6 9.81 6.76 -12.50
CA ASP A 6 8.83 6.40 -13.50
C ASP A 6 9.56 5.48 -14.49
N ASP A 7 9.51 4.16 -14.28
CA ASP A 7 9.90 3.22 -15.32
C ASP A 7 9.22 1.86 -15.15
N THR A 8 8.41 1.58 -16.16
CA THR A 8 7.75 0.33 -16.44
C THR A 8 8.79 -0.76 -16.61
N LYS A 9 9.21 -1.43 -15.53
CA LYS A 9 9.71 -2.83 -15.44
C LYS A 9 10.50 -3.03 -14.13
N ARG A 10 9.89 -3.73 -13.17
CA ARG A 10 10.54 -4.51 -12.10
C ARG A 10 11.69 -3.80 -11.34
N THR A 11 11.42 -2.74 -10.58
CA THR A 11 12.40 -2.23 -9.61
C THR A 11 11.72 -1.72 -8.33
N SER A 12 12.07 -2.33 -7.19
CA SER A 12 11.65 -2.05 -5.81
C SER A 12 10.24 -2.50 -5.37
N THR A 13 10.22 -3.67 -4.73
CA THR A 13 9.15 -4.18 -3.87
C THR A 13 9.05 -3.33 -2.59
N GLY A 14 8.41 -2.17 -2.67
CA GLY A 14 8.22 -1.30 -1.50
C GLY A 14 6.97 -0.43 -1.63
N TYR A 15 6.23 -0.32 -0.53
CA TYR A 15 5.12 0.63 -0.41
C TYR A 15 5.66 2.07 -0.41
N THR A 16 4.96 2.99 -1.07
CA THR A 16 5.26 4.43 -0.97
C THR A 16 5.01 4.95 0.44
N ARG A 17 5.59 6.09 0.80
CA ARG A 17 5.36 6.73 2.11
C ARG A 17 3.87 6.95 2.40
N HIS A 18 3.09 7.28 1.37
CA HIS A 18 1.64 7.44 1.51
C HIS A 18 0.95 6.10 1.81
N GLN A 19 1.29 5.06 1.06
CA GLN A 19 0.73 3.72 1.27
C GLN A 19 1.04 3.19 2.68
N LEU A 20 2.26 3.37 3.19
CA LEU A 20 2.61 3.01 4.56
C LEU A 20 1.78 3.78 5.60
N LEU A 21 1.62 5.09 5.42
CA LEU A 21 0.84 5.92 6.35
C LEU A 21 -0.62 5.46 6.43
N GLU A 22 -1.25 5.16 5.30
CA GLU A 22 -2.64 4.70 5.29
C GLU A 22 -2.77 3.29 5.90
N LEU A 23 -1.79 2.40 5.66
CA LEU A 23 -1.74 1.09 6.32
C LEU A 23 -1.53 1.21 7.84
N GLU A 24 -0.69 2.12 8.31
CA GLU A 24 -0.48 2.38 9.74
C GLU A 24 -1.73 2.95 10.41
N LYS A 25 -2.42 3.89 9.75
CA LYS A 25 -3.70 4.44 10.22
C LYS A 25 -4.75 3.34 10.33
N GLU A 26 -4.84 2.49 9.31
CA GLU A 26 -5.76 1.37 9.34
C GLU A 26 -5.41 0.39 10.47
N PHE A 27 -4.13 0.06 10.66
CA PHE A 27 -3.71 -0.84 11.74
C PHE A 27 -4.00 -0.27 13.13
N ALA A 28 -3.89 1.05 13.30
CA ALA A 28 -4.28 1.74 14.53
C ALA A 28 -5.80 1.70 14.77
N PHE A 29 -6.60 1.71 13.70
CA PHE A 29 -8.06 1.59 13.77
C PHE A 29 -8.52 0.13 13.99
N SER A 30 -7.91 -0.82 13.27
CA SER A 30 -8.17 -2.25 13.37
C SER A 30 -6.91 -3.07 13.07
N LYS A 31 -6.46 -3.85 14.05
CA LYS A 31 -5.31 -4.75 13.89
C LYS A 31 -5.56 -5.89 12.91
N TYR A 32 -6.82 -6.16 12.58
CA TYR A 32 -7.23 -7.22 11.65
C TYR A 32 -8.15 -6.66 10.58
N LEU A 33 -7.82 -6.90 9.32
CA LEU A 33 -8.64 -6.49 8.19
C LEU A 33 -9.65 -7.57 7.84
N THR A 34 -10.90 -7.17 7.66
CA THR A 34 -11.89 -8.01 6.97
C THR A 34 -11.54 -8.08 5.48
N CYS A 35 -12.03 -9.11 4.78
CA CYS A 35 -11.80 -9.27 3.34
C CYS A 35 -12.22 -8.02 2.55
N LYS A 36 -13.41 -7.47 2.87
CA LYS A 36 -13.93 -6.26 2.25
C LYS A 36 -13.02 -5.05 2.45
N ARG A 37 -12.58 -4.81 3.68
CA ARG A 37 -11.73 -3.66 4.01
C ARG A 37 -10.36 -3.75 3.33
N ARG A 38 -9.80 -4.96 3.23
CA ARG A 38 -8.55 -5.20 2.51
C ARG A 38 -8.69 -4.83 1.03
N ILE A 39 -9.78 -5.22 0.38
CA ILE A 39 -10.04 -4.88 -1.03
C ILE A 39 -10.17 -3.36 -1.20
N GLU A 40 -10.94 -2.70 -0.35
CA GLU A 40 -11.12 -1.24 -0.38
C GLU A 40 -9.78 -0.50 -0.23
N LEU A 41 -8.94 -0.94 0.71
CA LEU A 41 -7.61 -0.37 0.93
C LEU A 41 -6.69 -0.63 -0.26
N ALA A 42 -6.62 -1.86 -0.77
CA ALA A 42 -5.79 -2.21 -1.91
C ALA A 42 -6.16 -1.38 -3.15
N GLN A 43 -7.45 -1.22 -3.43
CA GLN A 43 -7.95 -0.37 -4.51
C GLN A 43 -7.58 1.10 -4.30
N SER A 44 -7.81 1.64 -3.10
CA SER A 44 -7.50 3.04 -2.79
C SER A 44 -6.01 3.37 -2.87
N LEU A 45 -5.15 2.41 -2.53
CA LEU A 45 -3.71 2.55 -2.50
C LEU A 45 -3.02 2.10 -3.79
N LEU A 46 -3.80 1.67 -4.80
CA LEU A 46 -3.29 1.10 -6.06
C LEU A 46 -2.31 -0.06 -5.81
N LEU A 47 -2.59 -0.88 -4.80
CA LEU A 47 -1.84 -2.08 -4.48
C LEU A 47 -2.47 -3.26 -5.23
N THR A 48 -1.64 -4.04 -5.92
CA THR A 48 -2.06 -5.35 -6.44
C THR A 48 -2.21 -6.33 -5.29
N GLU A 49 -3.37 -7.00 -5.19
CA GLU A 49 -3.52 -8.16 -4.28
C GLU A 49 -2.51 -9.25 -4.64
N ARG A 50 -1.94 -9.88 -3.62
CA ARG A 50 -0.97 -10.98 -3.76
C ARG A 50 -1.36 -12.13 -2.86
#